data_AF-A0A251SA35-F1
#
_entry.id   AF-A0A251SA35-F1
#
_cell.length_a   1.000
_cell.length_b   1.000
_cell.length_c   1.000
_cell.angle_alpha   90.00
_cell.angle_beta   90.00
_cell.angle_gamma   90.00
#
_symmetry.space_group_name_H-M   'P 1'
#
loop_
_entity.id
_entity.type
_entity.pdbx_description
1 polymer ?
#
loop_
_entity_poly.entity_id
_entity_poly.type
_entity_poly.pdbx_seq_one_letter_code
_entity_poly.pdbx_strand_id
1 'polypeptide(L)' 'MILTKMKDITETLFGSKVEKAIITVPAYFNDSQWKSTKDAAVVAGLKVLHMINEHIVVAVALH' A
#
# COMPACT_ATOMS: atom_id res chain seq x y z
N MET A 1 -8.90 -1.56 -8.31
CA MET A 1 -8.62 -0.41 -9.21
C MET A 1 -7.97 0.80 -8.54
N ILE A 2 -8.14 1.06 -7.24
CA ILE A 2 -7.52 2.24 -6.58
C ILE A 2 -5.99 2.15 -6.55
N LEU A 3 -5.42 1.02 -6.16
CA LEU A 3 -3.96 0.86 -6.07
C LEU A 3 -3.25 1.03 -7.42
N THR A 4 -3.87 0.53 -8.50
CA THR A 4 -3.38 0.76 -9.87
C THR A 4 -3.36 2.24 -10.21
N LYS A 5 -4.44 2.98 -9.92
CA LYS A 5 -4.48 4.43 -10.15
C LYS A 5 -3.43 5.19 -9.34
N MET A 6 -3.20 4.80 -8.09
CA MET A 6 -2.17 5.43 -7.25
C MET A 6 -0.77 5.17 -7.80
N LYS A 7 -0.52 3.96 -8.31
CA LYS A 7 0.70 3.62 -9.03
C LYS A 7 0.87 4.51 -10.26
N ASP A 8 -0.12 4.59 -11.14
CA ASP A 8 -0.05 5.37 -12.39
C ASP A 8 0.23 6.86 -12.14
N ILE A 9 -0.44 7.45 -11.14
CA ILE A 9 -0.19 8.84 -10.71
C ILE A 9 1.27 9.00 -10.27
N THR A 10 1.77 8.10 -9.44
CA THR A 10 3.13 8.14 -8.92
C THR A 10 4.16 7.98 -10.05
N GLU A 11 3.96 6.99 -10.93
CA GLU A 11 4.85 6.76 -12.08
C GLU A 11 4.87 7.96 -13.04
N THR A 12 3.72 8.61 -13.23
CA THR A 12 3.62 9.84 -14.04
C THR A 12 4.34 11.01 -13.39
N LEU A 13 4.22 11.19 -12.07
CA LEU A 13 4.86 12.28 -11.34
C LEU A 13 6.39 12.15 -11.29
N PHE A 14 6.90 10.93 -11.10
CA PHE A 14 8.34 10.68 -10.92
C PHE A 14 9.04 10.13 -12.17
N GLY A 15 8.31 9.87 -13.26
CA GLY A 15 8.85 9.37 -14.53
C GLY A 15 9.55 8.01 -14.43
N SER A 16 9.25 7.24 -13.38
CA SER A 16 9.91 5.97 -13.07
C SER A 16 8.91 4.92 -12.62
N LYS A 17 9.25 3.64 -12.83
CA LYS A 17 8.37 2.53 -12.46
C LYS A 17 8.32 2.34 -10.95
N VAL A 18 7.12 2.12 -10.42
CA VAL A 18 6.86 1.83 -9.01
C VAL A 18 6.55 0.34 -8.88
N GLU A 19 7.48 -0.39 -8.29
CA GLU A 19 7.39 -1.86 -8.15
C GLU A 19 7.09 -2.32 -6.73
N LYS A 20 7.34 -1.47 -5.74
CA LYS A 20 7.30 -1.82 -4.32
C LYS A 20 6.52 -0.76 -3.56
N ALA A 21 5.73 -1.20 -2.59
CA ALA A 21 4.94 -0.31 -1.75
C ALA A 21 4.84 -0.80 -0.31
N ILE A 22 4.69 0.14 0.61
CA ILE A 22 4.20 -0.10 1.97
C ILE A 22 2.73 0.33 1.98
N ILE A 23 1.87 -0.49 2.58
CA ILE A 23 0.42 -0.24 2.58
C ILE A 23 -0.07 -0.09 4.02
N THR A 24 -0.80 0.98 4.30
CA THR A 24 -1.48 1.14 5.59
C THR A 24 -2.76 0.34 5.63
N VAL A 25 -3.06 -0.26 6.78
CA VAL A 25 -4.33 -0.93 7.05
C VAL A 25 -4.91 -0.52 8.39
N PRO A 26 -6.24 -0.59 8.56
CA PRO A 26 -6.87 -0.38 9.86
C PRO A 26 -6.40 -1.42 10.88
N ALA A 27 -6.20 -1.00 12.13
CA ALA A 27 -5.70 -1.88 13.19
C ALA A 27 -6.63 -3.05 13.54
N TYR A 28 -7.91 -2.96 13.16
CA TYR A 28 -8.92 -3.99 13.39
C TYR A 28 -9.10 -4.96 12.20
N PHE A 29 -8.27 -4.86 11.15
CA PHE A 29 -8.32 -5.82 10.06
C PHE A 29 -7.96 -7.22 10.55
N ASN A 30 -8.79 -8.19 10.18
CA ASN A 30 -8.50 -9.60 10.39
C ASN A 30 -7.61 -10.18 9.27
N ASP A 31 -7.14 -11.41 9.47
CA ASP A 31 -6.23 -12.10 8.53
C ASP A 31 -6.77 -12.19 7.10
N SER A 32 -8.08 -12.36 6.93
CA SER A 32 -8.73 -12.46 5.62
C SER A 32 -8.71 -11.12 4.88
N GLN A 33 -9.00 -10.03 5.59
CA GLN A 33 -8.93 -8.67 5.05
C GLN A 33 -7.48 -8.27 4.74
N TRP A 34 -6.54 -8.72 5.57
CA TRP A 34 -5.10 -8.57 5.33
C TRP A 34 -4.67 -9.24 4.04
N LYS A 35 -5.01 -10.51 3.88
CA LYS A 35 -4.70 -11.29 2.67
C LYS A 35 -5.33 -10.66 1.44
N SER A 36 -6.59 -10.26 1.53
CA SER A 36 -7.32 -9.60 0.43
C SER A 36 -6.64 -8.30 -0.01
N THR A 37 -6.14 -7.51 0.94
CA THR A 37 -5.40 -6.27 0.64
C THR A 37 -4.07 -6.57 -0.06
N LYS A 38 -3.35 -7.60 0.38
CA LYS A 38 -2.11 -8.03 -0.26
C LYS A 38 -2.36 -8.54 -1.68
N ASP A 39 -3.41 -9.32 -1.89
CA ASP A 39 -3.78 -9.83 -3.20
C ASP A 39 -4.18 -8.67 -4.14
N ALA A 40 -4.89 -7.66 -3.64
CA ALA A 40 -5.21 -6.46 -4.40
C ALA A 40 -3.94 -5.68 -4.84
N ALA A 41 -2.90 -5.66 -4.01
CA ALA A 41 -1.62 -5.05 -4.36
C ALA A 41 -0.87 -5.84 -5.44
N VAL A 42 -0.92 -7.18 -5.38
CA VAL A 42 -0.35 -8.06 -6.41
C VAL A 42 -1.05 -7.83 -7.75
N VAL A 43 -2.39 -7.72 -7.76
CA VAL A 43 -3.17 -7.40 -8.97
C VAL A 43 -2.80 -6.02 -9.53
N ALA A 44 -2.44 -5.05 -8.68
CA ALA A 44 -1.94 -3.74 -9.10
C ALA A 44 -0.47 -3.76 -9.58
N GLY A 45 0.20 -4.90 -9.57
CA GLY A 45 1.61 -5.03 -9.93
C GLY A 45 2.54 -4.35 -8.93
N LEU A 46 2.19 -4.39 -7.65
CA LEU A 46 2.97 -3.84 -6.53
C LEU A 46 3.40 -4.97 -5.59
N LYS A 47 4.69 -5.03 -5.29
CA LYS A 47 5.23 -5.89 -4.23
C LYS A 47 5.06 -5.19 -2.88
N VAL A 48 4.24 -5.77 -2.02
CA VAL A 48 4.05 -5.29 -0.64
C VAL A 48 5.29 -5.62 0.18
N LEU A 49 6.01 -4.58 0.63
CA LEU A 49 7.18 -4.71 1.50
C LEU A 49 6.76 -4.90 2.96
N HIS A 50 5.81 -4.09 3.41
CA HIS A 50 5.24 -4.19 4.73
C HIS A 50 3.81 -3.65 4.71
N MET A 51 3.00 -4.14 5.62
CA MET A 51 1.67 -3.61 5.90
C MET A 51 1.67 -3.13 7.33
N ILE A 52 1.28 -1.87 7.53
CA ILE A 52 1.45 -1.17 8.80
C ILE A 52 0.09 -0.67 9.26
N ASN A 53 -0.15 -0.75 10.56
CA ASN A 53 -1.34 -0.16 11.15
C ASN A 53 -1.30 1.36 10.99
N GLU A 54 -2.42 1.94 10.55
CA GLU A 54 -2.55 3.37 10.29
C GLU A 54 -2.13 4.24 11.48
N HIS A 55 -2.51 3.86 12.70
CA HIS A 55 -2.12 4.56 13.93
C HIS A 55 -0.60 4.65 14.13
N ILE A 56 0.15 3.63 13.71
CA ILE A 56 1.62 3.61 13.83
C ILE A 56 2.23 4.55 12.79
N VAL A 57 1.70 4.57 11.56
CA VAL A 57 2.22 5.46 10.51
C VAL A 57 2.03 6.93 10.87
N VAL A 58 0.89 7.30 11.47
CA VAL A 58 0.67 8.66 11.97
C VAL A 58 1.73 9.03 13.01
N ALA A 59 2.05 8.11 13.93
CA ALA A 59 3.06 8.34 14.94
C ALA A 59 4.47 8.53 14.33
N VAL A 60 4.81 7.77 13.28
CA VAL A 60 6.10 7.89 12.59
C VAL A 60 6.17 9.16 11.73
N ALA A 61 5.08 9.58 11.10
CA ALA A 61 5.06 10.75 10.22
C ALA A 61 5.13 12.09 10.95
N LEU A 62 4.75 12.11 12.24
CA LEU A 62 4.78 13.30 13.10
C LEU A 62 6.13 13.52 13.78
N HIS A 63 7.10 12.63 13.56
CA HIS A 63 8.45 12.71 14.09
C HIS A 63 9.46 12.96 12.96
#